data_AF-A0A026WT57-F1
#
_entry.id   AF-A0A026WT57-F1
#
_cell.length_a   1.000
_cell.length_b   1.000
_cell.length_c   1.000
_cell.angle_alpha   90.00
_cell.angle_beta   90.00
_cell.angle_gamma   90.00
#
_symmetry.space_group_name_H-M   'P 1'
#
loop_
_entity.id
_entity.type
_entity.pdbx_description
1 polymer ?
#
loop_
_entity_poly.entity_id
_entity_poly.type
_entity_poly.pdbx_seq_one_letter_code
_entity_poly.pdbx_strand_id
1 'polypeptide(L)'
;MRDLTPEQCKCEELRDAALCHVCGKPFAAGDTRVRDHCHLTGRYRGPAHSTCNLNYKDSHVIPVIFHNLSGYDAHFIIEDVVNVFEGSVELLPLTKERYIAFTKNVANTEDRYGCRTCVKLRFIDSYQFLSASLDTLESYLDRSNMRILWSEFRHLSAEDFQLLTRKGVFPNEYVDSAEKLLEIRLPPRESFHSSLTGETVSSDDYAHAITVWDRFSIETLGQYSDLYLKTDVLLLADVFENFRDTCIRSYGLDPVHYFTLPGYTWDAMLLHTGIEFELLTDVDMVLFVERGVRGELSQCSDRYARANNRYAPSYDRSEPSTYLMYFDVNNLYGWTMCQPLPSSGFRWVEDISTLDVNAIPPDSPTGYILEVDLKYPRYLHDAHADLPFCPTRKAPPDKRQEKLLATLRDKERYVIHYRTLQQCTRHGLRVKRIHRALEFAQSAWLRDYIELNTGFRTRATNDFEMNLYKLMNNAVLGKTMENVQNRVEVKLVTRWEGRYGAEALISRPNFHSRAVFGENILAVELRRLKATFNRPIYVGMCILDISKTHLYEFHY
;
A
#
# COMPACT_ATOMS: atom_id res chain seq x y z
N MET A 1 9.30 2.11 38.87
CA MET A 1 7.89 1.84 38.47
C MET A 1 7.03 2.90 39.12
N ARG A 2 5.93 3.34 38.51
CA ARG A 2 4.92 4.11 39.26
C ARG A 2 4.21 3.16 40.21
N ASP A 3 3.79 3.63 41.37
CA ASP A 3 3.01 2.83 42.30
C ASP A 3 1.69 2.43 41.62
N LEU A 4 1.37 1.14 41.70
CA LEU A 4 0.13 0.57 41.17
C LEU A 4 -1.06 1.19 41.92
N THR A 5 -2.17 1.46 41.23
CA THR A 5 -3.41 1.85 41.92
C THR A 5 -3.92 0.68 42.79
N PRO A 6 -4.73 0.93 43.84
CA PRO A 6 -5.30 -0.13 44.68
C PRO A 6 -6.07 -1.20 43.88
N GLU A 7 -6.65 -0.82 42.74
CA GLU A 7 -7.32 -1.73 41.78
C GLU A 7 -6.29 -2.61 41.05
N GLN A 8 -5.23 -2.02 40.50
CA GLN A 8 -4.14 -2.72 39.80
C GLN A 8 -3.27 -3.61 40.73
N CYS A 9 -3.31 -3.34 42.04
CA CYS A 9 -2.66 -4.14 43.08
C CYS A 9 -3.39 -5.46 43.38
N LYS A 10 -4.65 -5.63 42.95
CA LYS A 10 -5.38 -6.87 43.24
C LYS A 10 -4.73 -8.05 42.52
N CYS A 11 -4.23 -9.02 43.28
CA CYS A 11 -3.80 -10.31 42.76
C CYS A 11 -4.93 -11.08 42.03
N GLU A 12 -6.18 -10.75 42.32
CA GLU A 12 -7.38 -11.32 41.71
C GLU A 12 -7.48 -10.95 40.22
N GLU A 13 -7.21 -9.70 39.82
CA GLU A 13 -7.27 -9.29 38.40
C GLU A 13 -6.30 -10.08 37.52
N LEU A 14 -5.11 -10.41 38.03
CA LEU A 14 -4.13 -11.22 37.29
C LEU A 14 -4.51 -12.72 37.26
N ARG A 15 -5.13 -13.22 38.33
CA ARG A 15 -5.53 -14.64 38.45
C ARG A 15 -6.82 -14.94 37.69
N ASP A 16 -7.73 -13.98 37.62
CA ASP A 16 -9.05 -14.12 37.01
C ASP A 16 -9.10 -13.56 35.59
N ALA A 17 -7.98 -12.97 35.11
CA ALA A 17 -7.83 -12.54 33.73
C ALA A 17 -8.12 -13.70 32.77
N ALA A 18 -9.17 -13.53 31.96
CA ALA A 18 -9.54 -14.49 30.93
C ALA A 18 -8.60 -14.42 29.72
N LEU A 19 -8.15 -13.21 29.35
CA LEU A 19 -7.42 -12.94 28.11
C LEU A 19 -6.10 -12.21 28.37
N CYS A 20 -5.08 -12.54 27.59
CA CYS A 20 -3.83 -11.79 27.52
C CYS A 20 -4.04 -10.48 26.76
N HIS A 21 -3.69 -9.33 27.35
CA HIS A 21 -3.88 -8.03 26.70
C HIS A 21 -2.98 -7.82 25.46
N VAL A 22 -1.87 -8.56 25.33
CA VAL A 22 -0.92 -8.44 24.20
C VAL A 22 -1.43 -9.17 22.96
N CYS A 23 -1.82 -10.43 23.10
CA CYS A 23 -2.20 -11.28 21.96
C CYS A 23 -3.71 -11.50 21.84
N GLY A 24 -4.51 -11.04 22.81
CA GLY A 24 -5.95 -11.22 22.86
C GLY A 24 -6.43 -12.66 23.09
N LYS A 25 -5.50 -13.64 23.20
CA LYS A 25 -5.83 -15.06 23.38
C LYS A 25 -6.14 -15.40 24.84
N PRO A 26 -7.01 -16.40 25.09
CA PRO A 26 -7.28 -16.86 26.44
C PRO A 26 -6.05 -17.53 27.07
N PHE A 27 -5.94 -17.40 28.39
CA PHE A 27 -4.92 -18.12 29.16
C PHE A 27 -5.31 -19.58 29.32
N ALA A 28 -4.49 -20.49 28.80
CA ALA A 28 -4.67 -21.94 28.95
C ALA A 28 -4.21 -22.44 30.33
N ALA A 29 -4.65 -23.64 30.71
CA ALA A 29 -4.19 -24.31 31.91
C ALA A 29 -2.69 -24.62 31.80
N GLY A 30 -1.86 -23.89 32.56
CA GLY A 30 -0.39 -24.00 32.52
C GLY A 30 0.32 -22.71 32.07
N ASP A 31 -0.40 -21.74 31.54
CA ASP A 31 0.20 -20.46 31.16
C ASP A 31 0.64 -19.66 32.38
N THR A 32 1.87 -19.14 32.33
CA THR A 32 2.37 -18.22 33.35
C THR A 32 1.89 -16.80 33.04
N ARG A 33 1.00 -16.29 33.90
CA ARG A 33 0.48 -14.91 33.82
C ARG A 33 1.45 -13.94 34.47
N VAL A 34 1.79 -12.87 33.77
CA VAL A 34 2.66 -11.80 34.25
C VAL A 34 2.02 -10.44 34.06
N ARG A 35 2.48 -9.45 34.82
CA ARG A 35 2.02 -8.06 34.70
C ARG A 35 2.90 -7.31 33.71
N ASP A 36 2.34 -6.91 32.57
CA ASP A 36 3.04 -6.05 31.63
C ASP A 36 2.97 -4.58 32.08
N HIS A 37 4.08 -3.89 31.90
CA HIS A 37 4.21 -2.47 32.20
C HIS A 37 4.92 -1.79 31.05
N CYS A 38 4.48 -0.59 30.70
CA CYS A 38 5.21 0.25 29.77
C CYS A 38 6.58 0.61 30.36
N HIS A 39 7.68 0.15 29.76
CA HIS A 39 9.02 0.44 30.29
C HIS A 39 9.39 1.92 30.19
N LEU A 40 8.73 2.69 29.30
CA LEU A 40 8.93 4.14 29.17
C LEU A 40 8.19 4.93 30.25
N THR A 41 6.92 4.66 30.51
CA THR A 41 6.09 5.47 31.45
C THR A 41 5.96 4.84 32.83
N GLY A 42 6.27 3.55 32.96
CA GLY A 42 6.04 2.74 34.16
C GLY A 42 4.56 2.43 34.41
N ARG A 43 3.65 2.74 33.48
CA ARG A 43 2.21 2.46 33.62
C ARG A 43 1.92 0.98 33.36
N TYR A 44 1.12 0.37 34.23
CA TYR A 44 0.56 -0.97 34.01
C TYR A 44 -0.31 -0.99 32.76
N ARG A 45 -0.11 -2.00 31.90
CA ARG A 45 -0.87 -2.17 30.65
C ARG A 45 -1.90 -3.29 30.78
N GLY A 46 -1.56 -4.39 31.44
CA GLY A 46 -2.49 -5.50 31.66
C GLY A 46 -1.83 -6.84 31.97
N PRO A 47 -2.65 -7.88 32.15
CA PRO A 47 -2.18 -9.26 32.31
C PRO A 47 -1.73 -9.83 30.96
N ALA A 48 -0.53 -10.41 30.89
CA ALA A 48 0.04 -10.97 29.68
C ALA A 48 0.58 -12.39 29.90
N HIS A 49 0.70 -13.18 28.82
CA HIS A 49 1.53 -14.39 28.86
C HIS A 49 2.98 -14.00 29.12
N SER A 50 3.70 -14.77 29.93
CA SER A 50 5.14 -14.56 30.16
C SER A 50 5.92 -14.43 28.84
N THR A 51 5.64 -15.28 27.87
CA THR A 51 6.24 -15.25 26.53
C THR A 51 5.84 -14.00 25.73
N CYS A 52 4.56 -13.59 25.77
CA CYS A 52 4.11 -12.36 25.12
C CYS A 52 4.82 -11.14 25.70
N ASN A 53 4.91 -11.06 27.03
CA ASN A 53 5.57 -9.98 27.74
C ASN A 53 7.06 -9.89 27.39
N LEU A 54 7.77 -11.02 27.36
CA LEU A 54 9.19 -11.08 26.98
C LEU A 54 9.43 -10.66 25.52
N ASN A 55 8.47 -10.96 24.64
CA ASN A 55 8.54 -10.60 23.22
C ASN A 55 7.98 -9.20 22.92
N TYR A 56 7.35 -8.54 23.89
CA TYR A 56 6.78 -7.22 23.72
C TYR A 56 7.91 -6.19 23.62
N LYS A 57 8.07 -5.60 22.43
CA LYS A 57 9.13 -4.63 22.19
C LYS A 57 8.58 -3.22 22.34
N ASP A 58 9.21 -2.41 23.17
CA ASP A 58 8.95 -0.98 23.19
C ASP A 58 9.53 -0.32 21.94
N SER A 59 8.76 0.59 21.35
CA SER A 59 9.21 1.39 20.21
C SER A 59 9.86 2.68 20.72
N HIS A 60 11.12 2.91 20.33
CA HIS A 60 11.82 4.19 20.51
C HIS A 60 11.77 5.04 19.22
N VAL A 61 10.74 4.80 18.40
CA VAL A 61 10.54 5.50 17.13
C VAL A 61 9.56 6.65 17.34
N ILE A 62 9.99 7.85 16.98
CA ILE A 62 9.14 9.01 16.84
C ILE A 62 8.80 9.14 15.35
N PRO A 63 7.53 8.93 14.95
CA PRO A 63 7.11 9.14 13.58
C PRO A 63 7.03 10.64 13.29
N VAL A 64 7.57 11.04 12.15
CA VAL A 64 7.50 12.39 11.60
C VAL A 64 6.77 12.29 10.27
N ILE A 65 5.64 12.96 10.14
CA ILE A 65 4.71 12.75 9.03
C ILE A 65 4.77 13.95 8.11
N PHE A 66 5.02 13.68 6.83
CA PHE A 66 4.99 14.66 5.75
C PHE A 66 3.98 14.21 4.71
N HIS A 67 3.34 15.14 4.03
CA HIS A 67 2.45 14.80 2.92
C HIS A 67 3.20 14.91 1.60
N ASN A 68 3.26 13.81 0.83
CA ASN A 68 3.98 13.67 -0.44
C ASN A 68 5.52 13.76 -0.32
N LEU A 69 6.08 13.29 0.80
CA LEU A 69 7.53 13.29 1.06
C LEU A 69 8.34 12.50 0.02
N SER A 70 7.80 11.37 -0.46
CA SER A 70 8.52 10.45 -1.36
C SER A 70 8.81 11.04 -2.75
N GLY A 71 8.31 12.26 -3.00
CA GLY A 71 8.64 13.07 -4.17
C GLY A 71 10.01 13.73 -4.04
N TYR A 72 10.06 15.05 -4.27
CA TYR A 72 11.31 15.80 -4.31
C TYR A 72 11.87 16.13 -2.92
N ASP A 73 10.99 16.30 -1.93
CA ASP A 73 11.33 16.96 -0.67
C ASP A 73 12.23 16.14 0.25
N ALA A 74 12.19 14.82 0.14
CA ALA A 74 13.03 13.96 0.97
C ALA A 74 14.52 14.30 0.86
N HIS A 75 15.02 14.73 -0.31
CA HIS A 75 16.46 14.94 -0.52
C HIS A 75 17.02 16.08 0.33
N PHE A 76 16.35 17.23 0.36
CA PHE A 76 16.82 18.38 1.14
C PHE A 76 16.70 18.12 2.64
N ILE A 77 15.60 17.49 3.08
CA ILE A 77 15.40 17.16 4.50
C ILE A 77 16.46 16.17 4.96
N ILE A 78 16.76 15.16 4.14
CA ILE A 78 17.80 14.19 4.47
C ILE A 78 19.16 14.88 4.56
N GLU A 79 19.48 15.81 3.66
CA GLU A 79 20.75 16.54 3.70
C GLU A 79 20.95 17.27 5.02
N ASP A 80 19.96 18.04 5.45
CA ASP A 80 20.03 18.78 6.70
C ASP A 80 20.02 17.85 7.92
N VAL A 81 19.10 16.87 7.96
CA VAL A 81 18.97 15.94 9.11
C VAL A 81 20.20 15.05 9.27
N VAL A 82 20.90 14.72 8.18
CA VAL A 82 22.18 14.00 8.24
C VAL A 82 23.26 14.84 8.91
N ASN A 83 23.30 16.14 8.61
CA ASN A 83 24.34 17.06 9.07
C ASN A 83 24.11 17.61 10.48
N VAL A 84 22.85 17.83 10.89
CA VAL A 84 22.51 18.46 12.18
C VAL A 84 22.69 17.52 13.38
N PHE A 85 22.38 16.23 13.22
CA PHE A 85 22.46 15.25 14.32
C PHE A 85 23.47 14.16 14.00
N GLU A 86 24.30 13.77 14.97
CA GLU A 86 25.15 12.59 14.81
C GLU A 86 24.31 11.31 14.76
N GLY A 87 24.73 10.36 13.92
CA GLY A 87 24.12 9.04 13.80
C GLY A 87 23.73 8.66 12.36
N SER A 88 23.34 7.40 12.15
CA SER A 88 23.14 6.83 10.82
C SER A 88 21.74 7.12 10.25
N VAL A 89 21.64 7.09 8.92
CA VAL A 89 20.34 7.13 8.21
C VAL A 89 20.08 5.80 7.54
N GLU A 90 18.90 5.25 7.81
CA GLU A 90 18.35 4.07 7.14
C GLU A 90 17.35 4.53 6.08
N LEU A 91 17.54 4.10 4.83
CA LEU A 91 16.60 4.39 3.74
C LEU A 91 15.72 3.18 3.43
N LEU A 92 14.47 3.45 3.04
CA LEU A 92 13.60 2.50 2.35
C LEU A 92 13.39 2.96 0.89
N PRO A 93 14.33 2.64 -0.02
CA PRO A 93 14.31 3.15 -1.39
C PRO A 93 13.32 2.40 -2.31
N LEU A 94 12.66 3.15 -3.19
CA LEU A 94 12.03 2.63 -4.41
C LEU A 94 13.01 2.67 -5.56
N THR A 95 13.67 3.81 -5.73
CA THR A 95 14.75 4.03 -6.69
C THR A 95 15.88 4.78 -5.99
N LYS A 96 16.99 5.04 -6.70
CA LYS A 96 18.07 5.91 -6.22
C LYS A 96 17.63 7.35 -5.88
N GLU A 97 16.51 7.81 -6.46
CA GLU A 97 15.97 9.19 -6.37
C GLU A 97 14.60 9.26 -5.69
N ARG A 98 14.02 8.14 -5.26
CA ARG A 98 12.72 8.11 -4.58
C ARG A 98 12.76 7.15 -3.41
N TYR A 99 12.42 7.67 -2.23
CA TYR A 99 12.44 6.93 -0.97
C TYR A 99 11.03 6.88 -0.38
N ILE A 100 10.55 5.68 -0.02
CA ILE A 100 9.25 5.51 0.66
C ILE A 100 9.28 6.18 2.03
N ALA A 101 10.41 6.02 2.72
CA ALA A 101 10.65 6.53 4.05
C ALA A 101 12.16 6.54 4.32
N PHE A 102 12.56 7.35 5.29
CA PHE A 102 13.89 7.27 5.87
C PHE A 102 13.81 7.38 7.38
N THR A 103 14.80 6.81 8.06
CA THR A 103 14.88 6.83 9.52
C THR A 103 16.24 7.36 9.94
N LYS A 104 16.25 8.44 10.73
CA LYS A 104 17.44 8.96 11.38
C LYS A 104 17.58 8.30 12.74
N ASN A 105 18.70 7.61 12.93
CA ASN A 105 19.13 7.09 14.22
C ASN A 105 19.92 8.20 14.94
N VAL A 106 19.46 8.67 16.10
CA VAL A 106 20.11 9.75 16.87
C VAL A 106 21.14 9.15 17.84
N ALA A 107 22.42 9.50 17.70
CA ALA A 107 23.48 8.99 18.55
C ALA A 107 23.35 9.44 20.02
N ASN A 108 23.98 8.69 20.94
CA ASN A 108 24.16 9.04 22.36
C ASN A 108 22.87 9.30 23.17
N THR A 109 21.73 8.75 22.76
CA THR A 109 20.55 8.67 23.65
C THR A 109 20.67 7.43 24.52
N GLU A 110 20.75 7.63 25.85
CA GLU A 110 20.80 6.54 26.84
C GLU A 110 19.39 6.25 27.37
N ASP A 111 19.00 4.97 27.48
CA ASP A 111 17.91 4.58 28.37
C ASP A 111 18.39 4.53 29.83
N ARG A 112 17.44 4.34 30.76
CA ARG A 112 17.71 4.20 32.20
C ARG A 112 18.60 3.01 32.57
N TYR A 113 18.95 2.16 31.61
CA TYR A 113 19.75 0.95 31.80
C TYR A 113 21.11 1.03 31.09
N GLY A 114 21.48 2.19 30.51
CA GLY A 114 22.76 2.40 29.82
C GLY A 114 22.93 1.56 28.55
N CYS A 115 21.84 1.04 27.98
CA CYS A 115 21.89 0.02 26.94
C CYS A 115 21.38 0.55 25.59
N ARG A 116 22.28 1.17 24.79
CA ARG A 116 22.18 1.39 23.33
C ARG A 116 20.77 1.58 22.72
N THR A 117 19.94 2.47 23.28
CA THR A 117 18.62 2.80 22.71
C THR A 117 18.70 4.14 21.98
N CYS A 118 19.09 4.04 20.72
CA CYS A 118 19.12 5.12 19.75
C CYS A 118 17.68 5.56 19.44
N VAL A 119 17.27 6.76 19.86
CA VAL A 119 15.98 7.35 19.46
C VAL A 119 15.96 7.42 17.94
N LYS A 120 14.86 6.97 17.32
CA LYS A 120 14.72 6.93 15.87
C LYS A 120 13.67 7.93 15.43
N LEU A 121 14.06 8.91 14.61
CA LEU A 121 13.11 9.76 13.92
C LEU A 121 12.78 9.09 12.59
N ARG A 122 11.54 8.63 12.43
CA ARG A 122 11.09 7.95 11.21
C ARG A 122 10.21 8.89 10.40
N PHE A 123 10.72 9.31 9.26
CA PHE A 123 10.00 10.17 8.33
C PHE A 123 9.15 9.29 7.42
N ILE A 124 7.83 9.48 7.48
CA ILE A 124 6.85 8.74 6.69
C ILE A 124 6.02 9.70 5.85
N ASP A 125 5.59 9.20 4.70
CA ASP A 125 4.78 9.93 3.74
C ASP A 125 3.30 9.58 3.91
N SER A 126 2.49 10.52 4.39
CA SER A 126 1.05 10.32 4.57
C SER A 126 0.33 10.05 3.24
N TYR A 127 0.88 10.48 2.11
CA TYR A 127 0.32 10.20 0.78
C TYR A 127 0.39 8.70 0.41
N GLN A 128 1.32 7.95 1.02
CA GLN A 128 1.38 6.48 0.90
C GLN A 128 0.26 5.75 1.67
N PHE A 129 -0.51 6.51 2.46
CA PHE A 129 -1.70 6.04 3.15
C PHE A 129 -2.98 6.64 2.58
N LEU A 130 -2.96 7.95 2.36
CA LEU A 130 -4.06 8.78 1.94
C LEU A 130 -3.69 9.45 0.61
N SER A 131 -3.87 8.72 -0.48
CA SER A 131 -3.49 9.13 -1.85
C SER A 131 -4.45 10.17 -2.44
N ALA A 132 -4.61 11.30 -1.76
CA ALA A 132 -5.37 12.46 -2.21
C ALA A 132 -4.67 13.73 -1.73
N SER A 133 -5.02 14.88 -2.31
CA SER A 133 -4.45 16.15 -1.87
C SER A 133 -4.94 16.52 -0.46
N LEU A 134 -4.16 17.31 0.30
CA LEU A 134 -4.57 17.78 1.62
C LEU A 134 -5.92 18.52 1.59
N ASP A 135 -6.14 19.38 0.58
CA ASP A 135 -7.40 20.11 0.33
C ASP A 135 -8.59 19.15 0.17
N THR A 136 -8.38 18.04 -0.53
CA THR A 136 -9.39 16.99 -0.64
C THR A 136 -9.62 16.28 0.70
N LEU A 137 -8.55 15.95 1.44
CA LEU A 137 -8.64 15.19 2.69
C LEU A 137 -9.31 15.96 3.82
N GLU A 138 -8.97 17.24 4.00
CA GLU A 138 -9.58 18.09 5.01
C GLU A 138 -11.07 18.37 4.72
N SER A 139 -11.49 18.39 3.45
CA SER A 139 -12.89 18.61 3.06
C SER A 139 -13.83 17.51 3.59
N TYR A 140 -13.27 16.33 3.90
CA TYR A 140 -13.99 15.21 4.48
C TYR A 140 -13.99 15.19 6.01
N LEU A 141 -13.20 16.04 6.66
CA LEU A 141 -13.20 16.14 8.11
C LEU A 141 -14.39 16.96 8.58
N ASP A 142 -15.16 16.37 9.49
CA ASP A 142 -16.09 17.15 10.31
C ASP A 142 -15.30 18.12 11.19
N ARG A 143 -15.79 19.35 11.34
CA ARG A 143 -15.17 20.39 12.16
C ARG A 143 -14.97 19.95 13.61
N SER A 144 -15.88 19.13 14.14
CA SER A 144 -15.78 18.56 15.49
C SER A 144 -14.58 17.63 15.67
N ASN A 145 -13.98 17.18 14.55
CA ASN A 145 -12.83 16.30 14.51
C ASN A 145 -11.49 17.05 14.31
N MET A 146 -11.51 18.38 14.11
CA MET A 146 -10.31 19.23 13.96
C MET A 146 -9.75 19.67 15.32
N ARG A 147 -9.39 18.70 16.17
CA ARG A 147 -9.05 18.93 17.59
C ARG A 147 -7.73 19.66 17.77
N ILE A 148 -6.73 19.35 16.95
CA ILE A 148 -5.38 19.90 17.04
C ILE A 148 -5.41 21.35 16.56
N LEU A 149 -6.01 21.62 15.40
CA LEU A 149 -6.19 22.96 14.88
C LEU A 149 -6.98 23.84 15.87
N TRP A 150 -8.08 23.31 16.42
CA TRP A 150 -8.88 24.04 17.40
C TRP A 150 -8.12 24.34 18.69
N SER A 151 -7.32 23.40 19.18
CA SER A 151 -6.52 23.61 20.40
C SER A 151 -5.52 24.75 20.25
N GLU A 152 -4.88 24.87 19.09
CA GLU A 152 -3.90 25.92 18.81
C GLU A 152 -4.57 27.29 18.65
N PHE A 153 -5.72 27.33 17.96
CA PHE A 153 -6.44 28.56 17.66
C PHE A 153 -7.64 28.84 18.57
N ARG A 154 -7.67 28.23 19.77
CA ARG A 154 -8.77 28.35 20.76
C ARG A 154 -9.14 29.77 21.18
N HIS A 155 -8.23 30.73 20.93
CA HIS A 155 -8.37 32.13 21.29
C HIS A 155 -9.13 32.94 20.23
N LEU A 156 -9.31 32.39 19.02
CA LEU A 156 -10.02 33.02 17.93
C LEU A 156 -11.55 32.95 18.12
N SER A 157 -12.26 33.86 17.46
CA SER A 157 -13.71 33.75 17.31
C SER A 157 -14.07 32.55 16.42
N ALA A 158 -15.32 32.08 16.49
CA ALA A 158 -15.79 30.98 15.65
C ALA A 158 -15.74 31.33 14.14
N GLU A 159 -15.98 32.60 13.80
CA GLU A 159 -15.89 33.10 12.42
C GLU A 159 -14.45 33.09 11.90
N ASP A 160 -13.50 33.55 12.71
CA ASP A 160 -12.09 33.59 12.31
C ASP A 160 -11.49 32.19 12.26
N PHE A 161 -11.85 31.32 13.21
CA PHE A 161 -11.47 29.92 13.17
C PHE A 161 -11.94 29.23 11.89
N GLN A 162 -13.16 29.53 11.42
CA GLN A 162 -13.69 28.97 10.18
C GLN A 162 -12.88 29.35 8.95
N LEU A 163 -12.15 30.47 8.98
CA LEU A 163 -11.24 30.81 7.87
C LEU A 163 -10.04 29.87 7.78
N LEU A 164 -9.66 29.21 8.89
CA LEU A 164 -8.51 28.32 8.97
C LEU A 164 -8.85 26.83 8.82
N THR A 165 -10.14 26.47 8.70
CA THR A 165 -10.58 25.06 8.56
C THR A 165 -10.44 24.50 7.14
N ARG A 166 -9.87 25.28 6.22
CA ARG A 166 -9.57 24.89 4.84
C ARG A 166 -8.18 25.35 4.46
N LYS A 167 -7.61 24.71 3.45
CA LYS A 167 -6.32 25.00 2.89
C LYS A 167 -6.34 26.39 2.27
N GLY A 168 -5.33 27.17 2.63
CA GLY A 168 -5.10 28.49 2.06
C GLY A 168 -4.49 28.40 0.65
N VAL A 169 -4.19 29.56 0.09
CA VAL A 169 -3.44 29.66 -1.17
C VAL A 169 -2.19 30.49 -0.94
N PHE A 170 -1.09 30.11 -1.58
CA PHE A 170 0.19 30.79 -1.42
C PHE A 170 0.88 30.98 -2.78
N PRO A 171 1.47 32.16 -3.06
CA PRO A 171 2.05 32.44 -4.37
C PRO A 171 3.48 31.86 -4.45
N ASN A 172 3.58 30.53 -4.57
CA ASN A 172 4.84 29.78 -4.49
C ASN A 172 5.90 30.25 -5.51
N GLU A 173 5.49 30.55 -6.74
CA GLU A 173 6.41 31.00 -7.81
C GLU A 173 6.80 32.47 -7.69
N TYR A 174 5.96 33.27 -7.04
CA TYR A 174 6.25 34.67 -6.79
C TYR A 174 7.32 34.81 -5.71
N VAL A 175 7.28 34.02 -4.64
CA VAL A 175 8.23 34.11 -3.52
C VAL A 175 9.53 33.37 -3.85
N ASP A 176 10.38 34.02 -4.65
CA ASP A 176 11.69 33.51 -5.10
C ASP A 176 12.87 33.99 -4.24
N SER A 177 12.61 34.83 -3.23
CA SER A 177 13.63 35.50 -2.42
C SER A 177 13.09 35.87 -1.04
N ALA A 178 13.98 35.90 -0.04
CA ALA A 178 13.59 36.20 1.34
C ALA A 178 13.09 37.65 1.50
N GLU A 179 13.55 38.57 0.66
CA GLU A 179 13.13 39.96 0.65
C GLU A 179 11.63 40.12 0.33
N LYS A 180 11.05 39.24 -0.50
CA LYS A 180 9.62 39.26 -0.81
C LYS A 180 8.74 38.95 0.39
N LEU A 181 9.26 38.22 1.39
CA LEU A 181 8.54 37.98 2.64
C LEU A 181 8.35 39.26 3.47
N LEU A 182 9.11 40.32 3.19
CA LEU A 182 8.97 41.63 3.84
C LEU A 182 7.91 42.52 3.15
N GLU A 183 7.32 42.09 2.04
CA GLU A 183 6.30 42.85 1.34
C GLU A 183 5.06 43.04 2.23
N ILE A 184 4.60 44.29 2.31
CA ILE A 184 3.49 44.70 3.20
C ILE A 184 2.10 44.63 2.54
N ARG A 185 2.01 43.95 1.41
CA ARG A 185 0.76 43.80 0.64
C ARG A 185 0.66 42.38 0.11
N LEU A 186 -0.55 41.85 0.08
CA LEU A 186 -0.83 40.61 -0.63
C LEU A 186 -0.59 40.83 -2.14
N PRO A 187 0.21 39.99 -2.81
CA PRO A 187 0.45 40.09 -4.25
C PRO A 187 -0.87 39.99 -5.04
N PRO A 188 -0.93 40.56 -6.26
CA PRO A 188 -2.11 40.45 -7.11
C PRO A 188 -2.38 38.99 -7.50
N ARG A 189 -3.64 38.69 -7.87
CA ARG A 189 -4.09 37.32 -8.17
C ARG A 189 -3.21 36.63 -9.21
N GLU A 190 -2.77 37.37 -10.23
CA GLU A 190 -1.93 36.87 -11.32
C GLU A 190 -0.58 36.31 -10.81
N SER A 191 -0.08 36.78 -9.67
CA SER A 191 1.14 36.28 -9.02
C SER A 191 0.96 34.90 -8.36
N PHE A 192 -0.27 34.40 -8.24
CA PHE A 192 -0.58 33.05 -7.73
C PHE A 192 -0.65 32.00 -8.86
N HIS A 193 -0.12 32.32 -10.04
CA HIS A 193 0.01 31.36 -11.14
C HIS A 193 0.88 30.16 -10.72
N SER A 194 0.49 28.96 -11.15
CA SER A 194 1.29 27.75 -11.01
C SER A 194 1.62 27.15 -12.37
N SER A 195 2.91 27.03 -12.68
CA SER A 195 3.46 26.30 -13.82
C SER A 195 3.12 24.81 -13.81
N LEU A 196 2.80 24.24 -12.64
CA LEU A 196 2.37 22.83 -12.52
C LEU A 196 0.98 22.59 -13.10
N THR A 197 0.06 23.53 -12.89
CA THR A 197 -1.33 23.43 -13.39
C THR A 197 -1.54 24.23 -14.68
N GLY A 198 -0.68 25.21 -14.96
CA GLY A 198 -0.86 26.19 -16.03
C GLY A 198 -1.99 27.18 -15.75
N GLU A 199 -2.43 27.28 -14.49
CA GLU A 199 -3.61 28.04 -14.08
C GLU A 199 -3.26 29.02 -12.96
N THR A 200 -4.01 30.12 -12.91
CA THR A 200 -4.02 31.06 -11.78
C THR A 200 -5.07 30.63 -10.78
N VAL A 201 -4.85 30.94 -9.50
CA VAL A 201 -5.82 30.71 -8.42
C VAL A 201 -7.24 31.23 -8.77
N SER A 202 -8.26 30.52 -8.27
CA SER A 202 -9.65 30.91 -8.49
C SER A 202 -9.98 32.26 -7.85
N SER A 203 -11.02 32.93 -8.35
CA SER A 203 -11.48 34.21 -7.78
C SER A 203 -11.91 34.05 -6.32
N ASP A 204 -12.54 32.92 -5.97
CA ASP A 204 -13.06 32.65 -4.63
C ASP A 204 -11.91 32.40 -3.63
N ASP A 205 -10.89 31.66 -4.05
CA ASP A 205 -9.72 31.38 -3.21
C ASP A 205 -8.87 32.64 -2.98
N TYR A 206 -8.74 33.49 -3.98
CA TYR A 206 -8.06 34.78 -3.82
C TYR A 206 -8.84 35.74 -2.92
N ALA A 207 -10.18 35.78 -3.04
CA ALA A 207 -11.03 36.55 -2.12
C ALA A 207 -10.92 36.03 -0.68
N HIS A 208 -10.79 34.72 -0.50
CA HIS A 208 -10.53 34.11 0.79
C HIS A 208 -9.16 34.53 1.35
N ALA A 209 -8.10 34.53 0.52
CA ALA A 209 -6.78 35.01 0.92
C ALA A 209 -6.78 36.48 1.39
N ILE A 210 -7.50 37.36 0.68
CA ILE A 210 -7.71 38.76 1.11
C ILE A 210 -8.41 38.81 2.48
N THR A 211 -9.47 38.02 2.64
CA THR A 211 -10.23 37.98 3.90
C THR A 211 -9.36 37.54 5.07
N VAL A 212 -8.51 36.53 4.86
CA VAL A 212 -7.55 36.05 5.87
C VAL A 212 -6.51 37.14 6.17
N TRP A 213 -5.95 37.77 5.15
CA TRP A 213 -5.00 38.88 5.31
C TRP A 213 -5.56 40.00 6.20
N ASP A 214 -6.78 40.43 5.91
CA ASP A 214 -7.44 41.52 6.62
C ASP A 214 -7.88 41.12 8.04
N ARG A 215 -8.55 39.96 8.20
CA ARG A 215 -9.11 39.54 9.50
C ARG A 215 -8.03 39.21 10.53
N PHE A 216 -6.91 38.64 10.10
CA PHE A 216 -5.78 38.32 10.97
C PHE A 216 -4.79 39.46 11.12
N SER A 217 -5.08 40.65 10.56
CA SER A 217 -4.24 41.85 10.63
C SER A 217 -2.79 41.55 10.20
N ILE A 218 -2.65 40.85 9.07
CA ILE A 218 -1.35 40.43 8.55
C ILE A 218 -0.63 41.64 7.97
N GLU A 219 0.59 41.89 8.43
CA GLU A 219 1.37 43.06 8.03
C GLU A 219 2.37 42.74 6.92
N THR A 220 2.85 41.50 6.84
CA THR A 220 3.86 41.08 5.86
C THR A 220 3.54 39.74 5.21
N LEU A 221 4.06 39.53 4.01
CA LEU A 221 3.91 38.25 3.30
C LEU A 221 4.56 37.08 4.06
N GLY A 222 5.59 37.35 4.87
CA GLY A 222 6.19 36.39 5.80
C GLY A 222 5.22 35.91 6.88
N GLN A 223 4.47 36.83 7.51
CA GLN A 223 3.44 36.46 8.48
C GLN A 223 2.30 35.66 7.83
N TYR A 224 1.93 36.00 6.58
CA TYR A 224 0.98 35.20 5.81
C TYR A 224 1.50 33.78 5.56
N SER A 225 2.78 33.67 5.16
CA SER A 225 3.46 32.38 4.95
C SER A 225 3.47 31.54 6.23
N ASP A 226 3.79 32.12 7.38
CA ASP A 226 3.81 31.41 8.66
C ASP A 226 2.43 30.88 9.05
N LEU A 227 1.38 31.70 8.90
CA LEU A 227 0.01 31.27 9.16
C LEU A 227 -0.42 30.16 8.19
N TYR A 228 -0.12 30.32 6.89
CA TYR A 228 -0.42 29.33 5.85
C TYR A 228 0.24 27.98 6.16
N LEU A 229 1.56 27.96 6.36
CA LEU A 229 2.32 26.74 6.65
C LEU A 229 1.88 26.09 7.96
N LYS A 230 1.64 26.88 9.01
CA LYS A 230 1.16 26.37 10.29
C LYS A 230 -0.22 25.72 10.15
N THR A 231 -1.11 26.34 9.39
CA THR A 231 -2.46 25.81 9.14
C THR A 231 -2.40 24.48 8.38
N ASP A 232 -1.60 24.40 7.30
CA ASP A 232 -1.39 23.17 6.54
C ASP A 232 -0.87 22.02 7.43
N VAL A 233 0.11 22.29 8.31
CA VAL A 233 0.66 21.28 9.22
C VAL A 233 -0.37 20.81 10.24
N LEU A 234 -1.15 21.72 10.82
CA LEU A 234 -2.18 21.38 11.81
C LEU A 234 -3.35 20.61 11.18
N LEU A 235 -3.77 20.99 9.97
CA LEU A 235 -4.78 20.27 9.19
C LEU A 235 -4.31 18.86 8.85
N LEU A 236 -3.06 18.70 8.39
CA LEU A 236 -2.49 17.38 8.15
C LEU A 236 -2.46 16.52 9.43
N ALA A 237 -2.13 17.12 10.57
CA ALA A 237 -2.14 16.42 11.86
C ALA A 237 -3.56 15.93 12.21
N ASP A 238 -4.57 16.80 12.09
CA ASP A 238 -5.97 16.40 12.31
C ASP A 238 -6.44 15.31 11.33
N VAL A 239 -6.14 15.43 10.04
CA VAL A 239 -6.45 14.40 9.03
C VAL A 239 -5.84 13.06 9.42
N PHE A 240 -4.54 13.05 9.76
CA PHE A 240 -3.84 11.80 10.02
C PHE A 240 -4.22 11.18 11.36
N GLU A 241 -4.48 11.97 12.41
CA GLU A 241 -4.99 11.45 13.69
C GLU A 241 -6.39 10.85 13.54
N ASN A 242 -7.29 11.47 12.77
CA ASN A 242 -8.61 10.91 12.49
C ASN A 242 -8.53 9.60 11.70
N PHE A 243 -7.60 9.52 10.75
CA PHE A 243 -7.29 8.29 10.04
C PHE A 243 -6.76 7.21 11.00
N ARG A 244 -5.83 7.55 11.91
CA ARG A 244 -5.31 6.64 12.93
C ARG A 244 -6.42 6.10 13.83
N ASP A 245 -7.27 6.98 14.36
CA ASP A 245 -8.41 6.61 15.22
C ASP A 245 -9.36 5.64 14.50
N THR A 246 -9.63 5.89 13.23
CA THR A 246 -10.49 5.04 12.40
C THR A 246 -9.85 3.68 12.16
N CYS A 247 -8.56 3.64 11.81
CA CYS A 247 -7.78 2.41 11.64
C CYS A 247 -7.72 1.56 12.91
N ILE A 248 -7.45 2.18 14.06
CA ILE A 248 -7.39 1.49 15.36
C ILE A 248 -8.77 0.93 15.72
N ARG A 249 -9.84 1.71 15.54
CA ARG A 249 -11.20 1.27 15.81
C ARG A 249 -11.65 0.13 14.88
N SER A 250 -11.30 0.20 13.60
CA SER A 250 -11.73 -0.78 12.60
C SER A 250 -10.92 -2.08 12.62
N TYR A 251 -9.61 -2.01 12.88
CA TYR A 251 -8.70 -3.15 12.71
C TYR A 251 -7.79 -3.44 13.92
N GLY A 252 -7.80 -2.60 14.95
CA GLY A 252 -6.95 -2.79 16.14
C GLY A 252 -5.46 -2.50 15.92
N LEU A 253 -5.10 -1.92 14.77
CA LEU A 253 -3.72 -1.58 14.41
C LEU A 253 -3.58 -0.08 14.16
N ASP A 254 -2.46 0.49 14.63
CA ASP A 254 -2.11 1.89 14.41
C ASP A 254 -1.26 2.03 13.13
N PRO A 255 -1.72 2.77 12.11
CA PRO A 255 -1.01 2.90 10.84
C PRO A 255 0.34 3.62 10.97
N VAL A 256 0.58 4.36 12.06
CA VAL A 256 1.84 5.09 12.28
C VAL A 256 3.07 4.17 12.44
N HIS A 257 2.83 2.89 12.73
CA HIS A 257 3.88 1.87 12.82
C HIS A 257 4.27 1.28 11.46
N TYR A 258 3.59 1.69 10.39
CA TYR A 258 3.78 1.20 9.03
C TYR A 258 4.41 2.27 8.15
N PHE A 259 4.87 1.85 6.96
CA PHE A 259 5.41 2.77 5.96
C PHE A 259 4.41 3.14 4.86
N THR A 260 3.41 2.29 4.63
CA THR A 260 2.43 2.42 3.53
C THR A 260 1.13 1.71 3.90
N LEU A 261 0.01 2.10 3.28
CA LEU A 261 -1.28 1.41 3.45
C LEU A 261 -1.24 -0.07 3.05
N PRO A 262 -0.56 -0.49 1.94
CA PRO A 262 -0.41 -1.90 1.64
C PRO A 262 0.33 -2.70 2.71
N GLY A 263 1.28 -2.11 3.42
CA GLY A 263 1.93 -2.75 4.57
C GLY A 263 0.95 -2.93 5.72
N TYR A 264 0.23 -1.87 6.05
CA TYR A 264 -0.78 -1.87 7.10
C TYR A 264 -1.90 -2.88 6.87
N THR A 265 -2.50 -2.85 5.67
CA THR A 265 -3.66 -3.71 5.34
C THR A 265 -3.31 -5.19 5.30
N TRP A 266 -2.05 -5.55 4.98
CA TRP A 266 -1.58 -6.92 5.02
C TRP A 266 -1.58 -7.46 6.45
N ASP A 267 -1.04 -6.69 7.38
CA ASP A 267 -1.02 -7.08 8.79
C ASP A 267 -2.42 -7.03 9.42
N ALA A 268 -3.26 -6.07 9.02
CA ALA A 268 -4.66 -6.03 9.43
C ALA A 268 -5.42 -7.28 8.97
N MET A 269 -5.19 -7.74 7.74
CA MET A 269 -5.75 -8.97 7.21
C MET A 269 -5.23 -10.19 7.98
N LEU A 270 -3.93 -10.28 8.25
CA LEU A 270 -3.35 -11.39 9.04
C LEU A 270 -3.93 -11.43 10.46
N LEU A 271 -4.05 -10.27 11.12
CA LEU A 271 -4.63 -10.17 12.45
C LEU A 271 -6.10 -10.58 12.48
N HIS A 272 -6.88 -10.14 11.48
CA HIS A 272 -8.31 -10.42 11.40
C HIS A 272 -8.59 -11.90 11.09
N THR A 273 -7.86 -12.48 10.13
CA THR A 273 -8.10 -13.86 9.68
C THR A 273 -7.40 -14.90 10.54
N GLY A 274 -6.31 -14.54 11.23
CA GLY A 274 -5.47 -15.46 11.98
C GLY A 274 -4.78 -16.52 11.09
N ILE A 275 -4.73 -16.30 9.78
CA ILE A 275 -4.21 -17.28 8.82
C ILE A 275 -2.68 -17.43 8.98
N GLU A 276 -2.22 -18.68 8.93
CA GLU A 276 -0.80 -19.02 8.89
C GLU A 276 -0.45 -19.57 7.50
N PHE A 277 0.39 -18.83 6.78
CA PHE A 277 0.84 -19.23 5.45
C PHE A 277 2.06 -20.15 5.53
N GLU A 278 2.00 -21.28 4.84
CA GLU A 278 3.21 -22.04 4.55
C GLU A 278 4.05 -21.27 3.51
N LEU A 279 5.33 -21.08 3.82
CA LEU A 279 6.29 -20.48 2.89
C LEU A 279 6.93 -21.59 2.05
N LEU A 280 6.94 -21.42 0.73
CA LEU A 280 7.60 -22.35 -0.18
C LEU A 280 9.11 -22.35 0.08
N THR A 281 9.66 -23.50 0.48
CA THR A 281 11.09 -23.70 0.73
C THR A 281 11.82 -24.32 -0.47
N ASP A 282 11.08 -24.98 -1.37
CA ASP A 282 11.58 -25.52 -2.63
C ASP A 282 11.61 -24.43 -3.72
N VAL A 283 12.80 -24.19 -4.28
CA VAL A 283 13.01 -23.22 -5.36
C VAL A 283 12.23 -23.58 -6.62
N ASP A 284 12.04 -24.87 -6.90
CA ASP A 284 11.29 -25.31 -8.08
C ASP A 284 9.80 -24.99 -7.94
N MET A 285 9.24 -25.09 -6.73
CA MET A 285 7.86 -24.65 -6.45
C MET A 285 7.71 -23.14 -6.61
N VAL A 286 8.67 -22.35 -6.12
CA VAL A 286 8.67 -20.89 -6.27
C VAL A 286 8.68 -20.49 -7.75
N LEU A 287 9.64 -21.01 -8.53
CA LEU A 287 9.75 -20.72 -9.96
C LEU A 287 8.56 -21.24 -10.77
N PHE A 288 7.98 -22.38 -10.34
CA PHE A 288 6.77 -22.93 -10.95
C PHE A 288 5.57 -22.00 -10.77
N VAL A 289 5.33 -21.52 -9.55
CA VAL A 289 4.25 -20.58 -9.24
C VAL A 289 4.48 -19.22 -9.90
N GLU A 290 5.70 -18.70 -9.88
CA GLU A 290 6.07 -17.45 -10.56
C GLU A 290 5.76 -17.49 -12.06
N ARG A 291 6.03 -18.62 -12.73
CA ARG A 291 5.69 -18.82 -14.16
C ARG A 291 4.17 -18.87 -14.42
N GLY A 292 3.39 -19.13 -13.37
CA GLY A 292 1.93 -19.04 -13.35
C GLY A 292 1.38 -17.61 -13.26
N VAL A 293 2.14 -16.68 -12.68
CA VAL A 293 1.67 -15.30 -12.44
C VAL A 293 1.51 -14.56 -13.76
N ARG A 294 0.26 -14.23 -14.09
CA ARG A 294 -0.11 -13.47 -15.29
C ARG A 294 -1.23 -12.50 -14.91
N GLY A 295 -0.95 -11.22 -15.09
CA GLY A 295 -1.90 -10.14 -14.83
C GLY A 295 -3.15 -10.24 -15.72
N GLU A 296 -4.02 -9.24 -15.59
CA GLU A 296 -5.22 -9.15 -16.41
C GLU A 296 -4.91 -9.00 -17.90
N LEU A 297 -5.81 -9.56 -18.71
CA LEU A 297 -5.76 -9.41 -20.14
C LEU A 297 -6.34 -8.05 -20.53
N SER A 298 -5.49 -7.18 -21.07
CA SER A 298 -5.93 -5.99 -21.80
C SER A 298 -5.82 -6.26 -23.29
N GLN A 299 -6.96 -6.42 -23.95
CA GLN A 299 -7.06 -6.69 -25.38
C GLN A 299 -8.01 -5.68 -26.03
N CYS A 300 -7.63 -5.25 -27.24
CA CYS A 300 -8.43 -4.39 -28.10
C CYS A 300 -8.51 -5.11 -29.45
N SER A 301 -9.61 -5.82 -29.68
CA SER A 301 -9.84 -6.60 -30.91
C SER A 301 -10.13 -5.67 -32.10
N ASP A 302 -10.93 -4.62 -31.88
CA ASP A 302 -11.18 -3.56 -32.84
C ASP A 302 -10.48 -2.25 -32.44
N ARG A 303 -9.65 -1.70 -33.34
CA ARG A 303 -8.88 -0.48 -33.06
C ARG A 303 -9.74 0.77 -32.89
N TYR A 304 -10.92 0.78 -33.49
CA TYR A 304 -11.83 1.92 -33.46
C TYR A 304 -13.26 1.44 -33.69
N ALA A 305 -14.15 1.84 -32.78
CA ALA A 305 -15.58 1.66 -32.94
C ALA A 305 -16.28 3.01 -32.68
N ARG A 306 -17.29 3.32 -33.48
CA ARG A 306 -18.11 4.53 -33.33
C ARG A 306 -19.57 4.14 -33.41
N ALA A 307 -20.31 4.47 -32.36
CA ALA A 307 -21.76 4.33 -32.36
C ALA A 307 -22.42 5.38 -33.28
N ASN A 308 -23.31 4.93 -34.17
CA ASN A 308 -24.27 5.76 -34.86
C ASN A 308 -25.55 5.86 -34.01
N ASN A 309 -25.52 6.68 -32.96
CA ASN A 309 -26.66 6.84 -32.06
C ASN A 309 -27.31 8.23 -32.23
N ARG A 310 -28.64 8.29 -32.13
CA ARG A 310 -29.44 9.51 -32.32
C ARG A 310 -29.17 10.65 -31.33
N TYR A 311 -28.44 10.37 -30.25
CA TYR A 311 -28.08 11.36 -29.22
C TYR A 311 -26.67 11.92 -29.45
N ALA A 312 -25.91 11.38 -30.40
CA ALA A 312 -24.58 11.85 -30.74
C ALA A 312 -24.66 12.97 -31.78
N PRO A 313 -23.80 14.00 -31.68
CA PRO A 313 -23.74 15.09 -32.67
C PRO A 313 -23.47 14.62 -34.10
N SER A 314 -22.85 13.45 -34.25
CA SER A 314 -22.49 12.85 -35.52
C SER A 314 -23.46 11.77 -36.01
N TYR A 315 -24.70 11.81 -35.55
CA TYR A 315 -25.71 10.86 -35.96
C TYR A 315 -26.03 10.99 -37.44
N ASP A 316 -25.98 9.86 -38.14
CA ASP A 316 -26.43 9.75 -39.53
C ASP A 316 -27.76 8.98 -39.57
N ARG A 317 -28.80 9.64 -40.11
CA ARG A 317 -30.14 9.06 -40.29
C ARG A 317 -30.19 8.01 -41.41
N SER A 318 -29.24 8.01 -42.36
CA SER A 318 -29.20 6.99 -43.42
C SER A 318 -28.60 5.66 -42.96
N GLU A 319 -27.86 5.65 -41.85
CA GLU A 319 -27.22 4.45 -41.31
C GLU A 319 -28.06 3.83 -40.17
N PRO A 320 -27.98 2.51 -39.96
CA PRO A 320 -28.64 1.86 -38.85
C PRO A 320 -28.12 2.40 -37.51
N SER A 321 -29.00 2.45 -36.51
CA SER A 321 -28.59 2.91 -35.18
C SER A 321 -27.73 1.88 -34.48
N THR A 322 -26.55 2.28 -34.03
CA THR A 322 -25.63 1.43 -33.26
C THR A 322 -25.28 2.09 -31.93
N TYR A 323 -25.00 1.27 -30.91
CA TYR A 323 -24.70 1.70 -29.55
C TYR A 323 -23.43 1.01 -29.07
N LEU A 324 -22.66 1.71 -28.23
CA LEU A 324 -21.55 1.13 -27.49
C LEU A 324 -21.99 0.94 -26.05
N MET A 325 -21.76 -0.25 -25.51
CA MET A 325 -22.07 -0.59 -24.12
C MET A 325 -20.75 -0.76 -23.35
N TYR A 326 -20.71 -0.21 -22.15
CA TYR A 326 -19.59 -0.36 -21.23
C TYR A 326 -20.05 -1.18 -20.03
N PHE A 327 -19.35 -2.27 -19.76
CA PHE A 327 -19.58 -3.14 -18.62
C PHE A 327 -18.32 -3.16 -17.76
N ASP A 328 -18.50 -3.00 -16.45
CA ASP A 328 -17.44 -3.08 -15.45
C ASP A 328 -17.86 -4.05 -14.35
N VAL A 329 -16.98 -4.98 -14.00
CA VAL A 329 -17.25 -5.93 -12.92
C VAL A 329 -16.96 -5.24 -11.60
N ASN A 330 -18.03 -5.00 -10.84
CA ASN A 330 -17.93 -4.44 -9.50
C ASN A 330 -17.07 -5.34 -8.59
N ASN A 331 -15.86 -4.86 -8.24
CA ASN A 331 -14.97 -5.50 -7.26
C ASN A 331 -14.59 -6.96 -7.62
N LEU A 332 -14.16 -7.20 -8.86
CA LEU A 332 -13.74 -8.52 -9.36
C LEU A 332 -12.78 -9.25 -8.40
N TYR A 333 -11.72 -8.58 -7.94
CA TYR A 333 -10.76 -9.19 -7.02
C TYR A 333 -11.33 -9.47 -5.66
N GLY A 334 -12.17 -8.60 -5.10
CA GLY A 334 -12.86 -8.89 -3.85
C GLY A 334 -13.73 -10.13 -3.95
N TRP A 335 -14.47 -10.31 -5.06
CA TRP A 335 -15.23 -11.54 -5.31
C TRP A 335 -14.31 -12.77 -5.34
N THR A 336 -13.18 -12.68 -6.03
CA THR A 336 -12.21 -13.78 -6.10
C THR A 336 -11.57 -14.09 -4.75
N MET A 337 -11.29 -13.07 -3.95
CA MET A 337 -10.73 -13.23 -2.61
C MET A 337 -11.71 -13.91 -1.65
N CYS A 338 -13.01 -13.88 -1.92
CA CYS A 338 -14.00 -14.65 -1.16
C CYS A 338 -14.09 -16.13 -1.56
N GLN A 339 -13.34 -16.57 -2.58
CA GLN A 339 -13.28 -17.96 -3.02
C GLN A 339 -12.29 -18.79 -2.17
N PRO A 340 -12.33 -20.13 -2.25
CA PRO A 340 -11.27 -20.96 -1.69
C PRO A 340 -9.90 -20.60 -2.27
N LEU A 341 -8.95 -20.29 -1.40
CA LEU A 341 -7.59 -19.89 -1.75
C LEU A 341 -6.56 -20.77 -1.02
N PRO A 342 -5.40 -21.02 -1.63
CA PRO A 342 -4.32 -21.81 -1.02
C PRO A 342 -3.80 -21.20 0.29
N SER A 343 -3.41 -22.05 1.23
CA SER A 343 -2.78 -21.64 2.50
C SER A 343 -1.54 -22.45 2.88
N SER A 344 -1.56 -23.77 2.66
CA SER A 344 -0.55 -24.70 3.17
C SER A 344 -0.63 -26.08 2.50
N GLY A 345 0.18 -27.03 2.94
CA GLY A 345 0.16 -28.42 2.49
C GLY A 345 0.74 -28.60 1.09
N PHE A 346 1.74 -27.79 0.71
CA PHE A 346 2.27 -27.83 -0.65
C PHE A 346 3.08 -29.10 -0.90
N ARG A 347 2.65 -29.89 -1.87
CA ARG A 347 3.38 -31.10 -2.28
C ARG A 347 3.24 -31.36 -3.78
N TRP A 348 4.32 -31.85 -4.38
CA TRP A 348 4.28 -32.37 -5.73
C TRP A 348 3.46 -33.67 -5.74
N VAL A 349 2.51 -33.79 -6.67
CA VAL A 349 1.75 -35.02 -6.87
C VAL A 349 2.66 -36.09 -7.48
N GLU A 350 2.80 -37.23 -6.82
CA GLU A 350 3.69 -38.32 -7.25
C GLU A 350 3.17 -39.03 -8.51
N ASP A 351 1.88 -39.37 -8.56
CA ASP A 351 1.25 -40.04 -9.70
C ASP A 351 0.14 -39.19 -10.34
N ILE A 352 0.55 -38.45 -11.36
CA ILE A 352 -0.32 -37.57 -12.15
C ILE A 352 -1.39 -38.35 -12.94
N SER A 353 -1.15 -39.63 -13.25
CA SER A 353 -2.07 -40.43 -14.07
C SER A 353 -3.43 -40.66 -13.38
N THR A 354 -3.46 -40.55 -12.06
CA THR A 354 -4.66 -40.71 -11.22
C THR A 354 -5.45 -39.41 -11.06
N LEU A 355 -4.89 -38.26 -11.46
CA LEU A 355 -5.49 -36.96 -11.21
C LEU A 355 -6.56 -36.62 -12.26
N ASP A 356 -7.83 -36.83 -11.91
CA ASP A 356 -8.94 -36.28 -12.69
C ASP A 356 -9.29 -34.87 -12.23
N VAL A 357 -8.77 -33.88 -12.97
CA VAL A 357 -8.99 -32.46 -12.67
C VAL A 357 -10.47 -32.08 -12.74
N ASN A 358 -11.26 -32.68 -13.64
CA ASN A 358 -12.66 -32.29 -13.82
C ASN A 358 -13.57 -32.81 -12.71
N ALA A 359 -13.14 -33.81 -11.95
CA ALA A 359 -13.88 -34.36 -10.81
C ALA A 359 -13.76 -33.51 -9.53
N ILE A 360 -12.83 -32.55 -9.47
CA ILE A 360 -12.52 -31.78 -8.26
C ILE A 360 -13.54 -30.64 -8.07
N PRO A 361 -14.30 -30.62 -6.97
CA PRO A 361 -15.23 -29.52 -6.68
C PRO A 361 -14.52 -28.17 -6.45
N PRO A 362 -15.17 -27.03 -6.77
CA PRO A 362 -14.61 -25.71 -6.49
C PRO A 362 -14.37 -25.41 -5.00
N ASP A 363 -15.13 -26.06 -4.11
CA ASP A 363 -15.09 -25.95 -2.64
C ASP A 363 -14.32 -27.09 -1.96
N SER A 364 -13.65 -27.94 -2.76
CA SER A 364 -12.75 -28.98 -2.25
C SER A 364 -11.72 -28.38 -1.28
N PRO A 365 -11.43 -29.05 -0.15
CA PRO A 365 -10.38 -28.61 0.78
C PRO A 365 -8.99 -28.70 0.15
N THR A 366 -8.85 -29.41 -0.97
CA THR A 366 -7.62 -29.60 -1.71
C THR A 366 -7.75 -29.00 -3.11
N GLY A 367 -6.80 -28.15 -3.49
CA GLY A 367 -6.69 -27.53 -4.81
C GLY A 367 -5.35 -27.86 -5.49
N TYR A 368 -5.25 -27.48 -6.77
CA TYR A 368 -4.08 -27.80 -7.59
C TYR A 368 -3.67 -26.65 -8.52
N ILE A 369 -2.36 -26.48 -8.71
CA ILE A 369 -1.76 -25.73 -9.81
C ILE A 369 -1.03 -26.74 -10.72
N LEU A 370 -1.33 -26.71 -12.02
CA LEU A 370 -0.86 -27.72 -12.97
C LEU A 370 0.03 -27.13 -14.06
N GLU A 371 1.04 -27.87 -14.50
CA GLU A 371 1.76 -27.62 -15.76
C GLU A 371 1.15 -28.49 -16.87
N VAL A 372 0.55 -27.86 -17.87
CA VAL A 372 -0.19 -28.58 -18.92
C VAL A 372 0.18 -28.15 -20.33
N ASP A 373 0.04 -29.08 -21.27
CA ASP A 373 -0.03 -28.78 -22.70
C ASP A 373 -1.50 -28.75 -23.12
N LEU A 374 -1.94 -27.64 -23.70
CA LEU A 374 -3.31 -27.43 -24.15
C LEU A 374 -3.36 -27.33 -25.67
N LYS A 375 -4.19 -28.18 -26.29
CA LYS A 375 -4.58 -28.01 -27.68
C LYS A 375 -5.69 -26.97 -27.76
N TYR A 376 -5.56 -26.03 -28.70
CA TYR A 376 -6.59 -25.07 -29.08
C TYR A 376 -7.18 -25.51 -30.42
N PRO A 377 -8.35 -26.19 -30.45
CA PRO A 377 -8.94 -26.64 -31.69
C PRO A 377 -9.31 -25.48 -32.63
N ARG A 378 -9.02 -25.64 -33.93
CA ARG A 378 -9.29 -24.62 -34.95
C ARG A 378 -10.76 -24.21 -35.03
N TYR A 379 -11.70 -25.12 -34.77
CA TYR A 379 -13.13 -24.82 -34.82
C TYR A 379 -13.60 -23.85 -33.72
N LEU A 380 -12.79 -23.63 -32.69
CA LEU A 380 -13.08 -22.65 -31.62
C LEU A 380 -12.53 -21.25 -31.94
N HIS A 381 -11.75 -21.09 -33.00
CA HIS A 381 -11.02 -19.85 -33.24
C HIS A 381 -11.95 -18.66 -33.45
N ASP A 382 -13.01 -18.83 -34.23
CA ASP A 382 -13.96 -17.76 -34.50
C ASP A 382 -14.77 -17.42 -33.25
N ALA A 383 -15.24 -18.45 -32.52
CA ALA A 383 -16.00 -18.27 -31.29
C ALA A 383 -15.18 -17.59 -30.17
N HIS A 384 -13.88 -17.83 -30.11
CA HIS A 384 -13.01 -17.32 -29.05
C HIS A 384 -12.10 -16.16 -29.49
N ALA A 385 -12.34 -15.58 -30.67
CA ALA A 385 -11.46 -14.56 -31.25
C ALA A 385 -11.34 -13.31 -30.37
N ASP A 386 -12.45 -12.91 -29.73
CA ASP A 386 -12.53 -11.68 -28.95
C ASP A 386 -11.83 -11.78 -27.60
N LEU A 387 -11.92 -12.94 -26.93
CA LEU A 387 -11.31 -13.15 -25.62
C LEU A 387 -10.66 -14.54 -25.46
N PRO A 388 -9.53 -14.82 -26.16
CA PRO A 388 -8.89 -16.14 -26.11
C PRO A 388 -8.45 -16.58 -24.70
N PHE A 389 -8.77 -17.83 -24.35
CA PHE A 389 -8.26 -18.48 -23.15
C PHE A 389 -6.72 -18.59 -23.09
N CYS A 390 -6.21 -18.67 -21.85
CA CYS A 390 -4.80 -18.94 -21.52
C CYS A 390 -3.79 -17.98 -22.17
N PRO A 391 -3.87 -16.66 -21.90
CA PRO A 391 -2.94 -15.69 -22.48
C PRO A 391 -1.50 -15.96 -22.01
N THR A 392 -0.51 -15.71 -22.88
CA THR A 392 0.90 -16.02 -22.62
C THR A 392 1.77 -14.78 -22.63
N ARG A 393 2.66 -14.64 -21.65
CA ARG A 393 3.67 -13.57 -21.63
C ARG A 393 4.78 -13.88 -22.62
N LYS A 394 4.83 -13.15 -23.74
CA LYS A 394 5.83 -13.30 -24.80
C LYS A 394 6.09 -11.96 -25.47
N ALA A 395 7.27 -11.80 -26.05
CA ALA A 395 7.53 -10.67 -26.94
C ALA A 395 6.74 -10.85 -28.24
N PRO A 396 5.95 -9.84 -28.68
CA PRO A 396 5.39 -9.83 -30.03
C PRO A 396 6.49 -9.94 -31.09
N PRO A 397 6.17 -10.41 -32.32
CA PRO A 397 7.09 -10.30 -33.45
C PRO A 397 7.64 -8.87 -33.56
N ASP A 398 8.94 -8.76 -33.79
CA ASP A 398 9.67 -7.50 -33.98
C ASP A 398 9.73 -6.57 -32.75
N LYS A 399 9.31 -7.03 -31.57
CA LYS A 399 9.41 -6.25 -30.32
C LYS A 399 10.29 -6.97 -29.31
N ARG A 400 11.01 -6.19 -28.48
CA ARG A 400 11.83 -6.71 -27.38
C ARG A 400 11.08 -6.81 -26.06
N GLN A 401 10.04 -5.99 -25.88
CA GLN A 401 9.23 -6.00 -24.66
C GLN A 401 8.20 -7.11 -24.69
N GLU A 402 8.19 -7.91 -23.64
CA GLU A 402 7.15 -8.90 -23.41
C GLU A 402 5.80 -8.23 -23.17
N LYS A 403 4.75 -8.83 -23.73
CA LYS A 403 3.37 -8.47 -23.47
C LYS A 403 2.57 -9.73 -23.15
N LEU A 404 1.43 -9.55 -22.50
CA LEU A 404 0.47 -10.62 -22.32
C LEU A 404 -0.29 -10.80 -23.65
N LEU A 405 -0.03 -11.90 -24.35
CA LEU A 405 -0.60 -12.18 -25.66
C LEU A 405 -1.77 -13.16 -25.54
N ALA A 406 -2.96 -12.71 -25.90
CA ALA A 406 -4.10 -13.58 -26.15
C ALA A 406 -3.98 -14.18 -27.55
N THR A 407 -3.65 -15.46 -27.63
CA THR A 407 -3.48 -16.16 -28.91
C THR A 407 -4.32 -17.42 -28.93
N LEU A 408 -4.85 -17.77 -30.09
CA LEU A 408 -5.58 -19.04 -30.32
C LEU A 408 -4.64 -20.22 -30.64
N ARG A 409 -3.36 -20.12 -30.26
CA ARG A 409 -2.37 -21.18 -30.47
C ARG A 409 -2.42 -22.20 -29.34
N ASP A 410 -1.97 -23.42 -29.65
CA ASP A 410 -1.65 -24.43 -28.62
C ASP A 410 -0.74 -23.83 -27.53
N LYS A 411 -0.94 -24.28 -26.30
CA LYS A 411 -0.12 -23.90 -25.14
C LYS A 411 0.74 -25.09 -24.76
N GLU A 412 1.99 -24.81 -24.43
CA GLU A 412 2.94 -25.81 -23.96
C GLU A 412 3.43 -25.39 -22.59
N ARG A 413 3.53 -26.35 -21.66
CA ARG A 413 4.02 -26.13 -20.29
C ARG A 413 3.36 -24.94 -19.59
N TYR A 414 2.07 -24.77 -19.82
CA TYR A 414 1.30 -23.67 -19.27
C TYR A 414 0.94 -23.97 -17.82
N VAL A 415 1.29 -23.06 -16.92
CA VAL A 415 1.00 -23.20 -15.48
C VAL A 415 -0.37 -22.60 -15.18
N ILE A 416 -1.32 -23.37 -14.65
CA ILE A 416 -2.72 -22.95 -14.52
C ILE A 416 -3.35 -23.45 -13.23
N HIS A 417 -4.23 -22.63 -12.65
CA HIS A 417 -5.08 -23.07 -11.55
C HIS A 417 -6.14 -24.08 -12.03
N TYR A 418 -6.43 -25.11 -11.24
CA TYR A 418 -7.31 -26.21 -11.67
C TYR A 418 -8.71 -25.75 -12.11
N ARG A 419 -9.32 -24.77 -11.43
CA ARG A 419 -10.64 -24.21 -11.80
C ARG A 419 -10.63 -23.55 -13.18
N THR A 420 -9.56 -22.83 -13.50
CA THR A 420 -9.39 -22.19 -14.81
C THR A 420 -9.19 -23.24 -15.89
N LEU A 421 -8.46 -24.32 -15.58
CA LEU A 421 -8.32 -25.47 -16.49
C LEU A 421 -9.67 -26.17 -16.75
N GLN A 422 -10.48 -26.39 -15.72
CA GLN A 422 -11.83 -26.96 -15.85
C GLN A 422 -12.74 -26.09 -16.72
N GLN A 423 -12.63 -24.76 -16.65
CA GLN A 423 -13.38 -23.88 -17.55
C GLN A 423 -12.87 -24.01 -18.98
N CYS A 424 -11.55 -24.00 -19.20
CA CYS A 424 -10.97 -24.18 -20.53
C CYS A 424 -11.45 -25.49 -21.20
N THR A 425 -11.48 -26.60 -20.45
CA THR A 425 -11.97 -27.90 -20.97
C THR A 425 -13.46 -27.89 -21.26
N ARG A 426 -14.28 -27.25 -20.41
CA ARG A 426 -15.72 -27.05 -20.66
C ARG A 426 -15.99 -26.26 -21.94
N HIS A 427 -15.17 -25.26 -22.26
CA HIS A 427 -15.24 -24.52 -23.53
C HIS A 427 -14.45 -25.18 -24.68
N GLY A 428 -14.09 -26.45 -24.55
CA GLY A 428 -13.61 -27.28 -25.67
C GLY A 428 -12.10 -27.31 -25.90
N LEU A 429 -11.28 -26.63 -25.10
CA LEU A 429 -9.83 -26.83 -25.13
C LEU A 429 -9.50 -28.25 -24.67
N ARG A 430 -8.47 -28.87 -25.24
CA ARG A 430 -8.12 -30.27 -24.92
C ARG A 430 -6.77 -30.35 -24.23
N VAL A 431 -6.72 -30.99 -23.07
CA VAL A 431 -5.46 -31.30 -22.39
C VAL A 431 -4.74 -32.40 -23.18
N LYS A 432 -3.52 -32.11 -23.66
CA LYS A 432 -2.66 -33.11 -24.32
C LYS A 432 -1.85 -33.89 -23.28
N ARG A 433 -1.34 -33.20 -22.27
CA ARG A 433 -0.46 -33.75 -21.24
C ARG A 433 -0.50 -32.89 -19.99
N ILE A 434 -0.46 -33.54 -18.84
CA ILE A 434 -0.13 -32.91 -17.55
C ILE A 434 1.31 -33.33 -17.23
N HIS A 435 2.20 -32.36 -17.04
CA HIS A 435 3.63 -32.61 -16.77
C HIS A 435 3.90 -32.77 -15.27
N ARG A 436 3.23 -31.97 -14.45
CA ARG A 436 3.28 -32.00 -12.98
C ARG A 436 2.12 -31.21 -12.40
N ALA A 437 1.77 -31.54 -11.16
CA ALA A 437 0.77 -30.84 -10.38
C ALA A 437 1.32 -30.57 -8.98
N LEU A 438 1.08 -29.35 -8.50
CA LEU A 438 1.33 -28.94 -7.13
C LEU A 438 -0.02 -28.93 -6.40
N GLU A 439 -0.16 -29.82 -5.42
CA GLU A 439 -1.32 -29.91 -4.53
C GLU A 439 -1.16 -28.95 -3.36
N PHE A 440 -2.27 -28.40 -2.85
CA PHE A 440 -2.32 -27.57 -1.65
C PHE A 440 -3.67 -27.66 -0.94
N ALA A 441 -3.67 -27.34 0.34
CA ALA A 441 -4.88 -27.07 1.11
C ALA A 441 -5.42 -25.66 0.79
N GLN A 442 -6.75 -25.55 0.67
CA GLN A 442 -7.43 -24.29 0.39
C GLN A 442 -8.72 -24.14 1.21
N SER A 443 -9.08 -22.89 1.50
CA SER A 443 -10.33 -22.52 2.16
C SER A 443 -10.67 -21.06 1.85
N ALA A 444 -11.89 -20.61 2.13
CA ALA A 444 -12.31 -19.23 1.90
C ALA A 444 -11.83 -18.27 3.02
N TRP A 445 -10.58 -18.40 3.46
CA TRP A 445 -10.03 -17.73 4.65
C TRP A 445 -10.00 -16.20 4.56
N LEU A 446 -10.05 -15.61 3.37
CA LEU A 446 -10.02 -14.16 3.18
C LEU A 446 -11.42 -13.53 3.11
N ARG A 447 -12.48 -14.34 3.03
CA ARG A 447 -13.86 -13.87 2.82
C ARG A 447 -14.29 -12.87 3.88
N ASP A 448 -14.14 -13.22 5.16
CA ASP A 448 -14.63 -12.41 6.27
C ASP A 448 -13.97 -11.02 6.30
N TYR A 449 -12.69 -10.93 5.93
CA TYR A 449 -11.98 -9.66 5.82
C TYR A 449 -12.50 -8.78 4.67
N ILE A 450 -12.80 -9.38 3.51
CA ILE A 450 -13.37 -8.66 2.37
C ILE A 450 -14.79 -8.18 2.68
N GLU A 451 -15.59 -9.01 3.34
CA GLU A 451 -16.95 -8.66 3.78
C GLU A 451 -16.92 -7.55 4.83
N LEU A 452 -15.97 -7.59 5.77
CA LEU A 452 -15.74 -6.51 6.73
C LEU A 452 -15.46 -5.18 6.03
N ASN A 453 -14.50 -5.16 5.09
CA ASN A 453 -14.16 -3.96 4.33
C ASN A 453 -15.29 -3.48 3.43
N THR A 454 -16.07 -4.41 2.87
CA THR A 454 -17.29 -4.10 2.11
C THR A 454 -18.33 -3.45 3.02
N GLY A 455 -18.51 -3.96 4.24
CA GLY A 455 -19.39 -3.38 5.24
C GLY A 455 -18.97 -1.96 5.65
N PHE A 456 -17.66 -1.70 5.83
CA PHE A 456 -17.17 -0.35 6.05
C PHE A 456 -17.43 0.56 4.85
N ARG A 457 -17.15 0.09 3.64
CA ARG A 457 -17.38 0.84 2.40
C ARG A 457 -18.85 1.22 2.21
N THR A 458 -19.79 0.35 2.55
CA THR A 458 -21.23 0.64 2.48
C THR A 458 -21.68 1.69 3.49
N ARG A 459 -21.00 1.79 4.64
CA ARG A 459 -21.30 2.78 5.69
C ARG A 459 -20.58 4.12 5.49
N ALA A 460 -19.52 4.15 4.68
CA ALA A 460 -18.77 5.35 4.38
C ALA A 460 -19.69 6.42 3.77
N THR A 461 -19.54 7.65 4.23
CA THR A 461 -20.37 8.79 3.80
C THR A 461 -19.67 9.68 2.78
N ASN A 462 -18.38 9.45 2.54
CA ASN A 462 -17.56 10.22 1.63
C ASN A 462 -16.75 9.31 0.68
N ASP A 463 -16.40 9.85 -0.48
CA ASP A 463 -15.70 9.11 -1.54
C ASP A 463 -14.31 8.64 -1.11
N PHE A 464 -13.65 9.38 -0.21
CA PHE A 464 -12.33 9.02 0.28
C PHE A 464 -12.35 7.72 1.10
N GLU A 465 -13.22 7.60 2.10
CA GLU A 465 -13.38 6.38 2.88
C GLU A 465 -13.80 5.21 1.99
N MET A 466 -14.71 5.44 1.04
CA MET A 466 -15.11 4.44 0.08
C MET A 466 -13.94 3.92 -0.75
N ASN A 467 -13.08 4.82 -1.23
CA ASN A 467 -11.89 4.49 -2.01
C ASN A 467 -10.80 3.85 -1.15
N LEU A 468 -10.66 4.24 0.11
CA LEU A 468 -9.71 3.67 1.07
C LEU A 468 -9.98 2.17 1.26
N TYR A 469 -11.21 1.77 1.61
CA TYR A 469 -11.54 0.36 1.83
C TYR A 469 -11.44 -0.47 0.54
N LYS A 470 -11.74 0.13 -0.62
CA LYS A 470 -11.48 -0.49 -1.93
C LYS A 470 -9.98 -0.74 -2.14
N LEU A 471 -9.15 0.25 -1.84
CA LEU A 471 -7.70 0.15 -1.98
C LEU A 471 -7.11 -0.89 -1.02
N MET A 472 -7.61 -0.97 0.22
CA MET A 472 -7.19 -1.99 1.20
C MET A 472 -7.39 -3.41 0.66
N ASN A 473 -8.56 -3.71 0.09
CA ASN A 473 -8.81 -5.02 -0.54
C ASN A 473 -7.81 -5.30 -1.67
N ASN A 474 -7.64 -4.36 -2.60
CA ASN A 474 -6.73 -4.53 -3.73
C ASN A 474 -5.25 -4.67 -3.31
N ALA A 475 -4.86 -3.98 -2.25
CA ALA A 475 -3.50 -3.99 -1.75
C ALA A 475 -3.10 -5.34 -1.12
N VAL A 476 -4.06 -6.14 -0.61
CA VAL A 476 -3.79 -7.53 -0.18
C VAL A 476 -3.25 -8.34 -1.35
N LEU A 477 -3.88 -8.25 -2.54
CA LEU A 477 -3.38 -8.93 -3.75
C LEU A 477 -1.97 -8.46 -4.10
N GLY A 478 -1.75 -7.14 -4.14
CA GLY A 478 -0.44 -6.58 -4.44
C GLY A 478 0.66 -7.09 -3.51
N LYS A 479 0.34 -7.29 -2.23
CA LYS A 479 1.28 -7.81 -1.23
C LYS A 479 1.62 -9.28 -1.40
N THR A 480 0.67 -10.12 -1.84
CA THR A 480 0.96 -11.54 -2.13
C THR A 480 1.99 -11.69 -3.24
N MET A 481 2.00 -10.78 -4.21
CA MET A 481 2.88 -10.81 -5.39
C MET A 481 4.02 -9.79 -5.34
N GLU A 482 4.34 -9.28 -4.15
CA GLU A 482 5.41 -8.30 -3.97
C GLU A 482 6.76 -8.89 -4.47
N ASN A 483 7.32 -8.32 -5.54
CA ASN A 483 8.55 -8.81 -6.12
C ASN A 483 9.76 -8.40 -5.26
N VAL A 484 10.24 -9.35 -4.46
CA VAL A 484 11.39 -9.16 -3.56
C VAL A 484 12.73 -9.03 -4.28
N GLN A 485 12.84 -9.48 -5.54
CA GLN A 485 14.07 -9.42 -6.34
C GLN A 485 14.34 -8.00 -6.87
N ASN A 486 13.28 -7.23 -7.13
CA ASN A 486 13.38 -5.85 -7.61
C ASN A 486 13.73 -4.84 -6.49
N ARG A 487 13.81 -5.28 -5.24
CA ARG A 487 14.20 -4.41 -4.12
C ARG A 487 15.65 -3.97 -4.29
N VAL A 488 15.86 -2.66 -4.31
CA VAL A 488 17.19 -2.05 -4.39
C VAL A 488 17.75 -1.80 -2.99
N GLU A 489 19.08 -1.77 -2.87
CA GLU A 489 19.75 -1.28 -1.67
C GLU A 489 20.44 0.03 -2.00
N VAL A 490 20.06 1.11 -1.32
CA VAL A 490 20.67 2.43 -1.48
C VAL A 490 21.29 2.84 -0.15
N LYS A 491 22.52 3.35 -0.22
CA LYS A 491 23.23 3.93 0.92
C LYS A 491 23.55 5.39 0.62
N LEU A 492 23.27 6.26 1.56
CA LEU A 492 23.75 7.65 1.52
C LEU A 492 25.08 7.73 2.26
N VAL A 493 26.05 8.39 1.63
CA VAL A 493 27.36 8.64 2.20
C VAL A 493 27.72 10.11 2.07
N THR A 494 28.31 10.64 3.13
CA THR A 494 28.77 12.04 3.20
C THR A 494 30.28 12.18 3.26
N ARG A 495 31.00 11.05 3.20
CA ARG A 495 32.46 10.98 3.28
C ARG A 495 33.00 10.05 2.21
N TRP A 496 34.12 10.44 1.62
CA TRP A 496 34.79 9.63 0.61
C TRP A 496 35.49 8.40 1.21
N GLU A 497 36.33 8.64 2.23
CA GLU A 497 37.19 7.63 2.83
C GLU A 497 36.51 6.85 3.97
N GLY A 498 37.14 5.73 4.34
CA GLY A 498 36.77 4.88 5.47
C GLY A 498 35.94 3.66 5.06
N ARG A 499 35.79 2.71 6.00
CA ARG A 499 35.13 1.41 5.76
C ARG A 499 33.70 1.52 5.23
N TYR A 500 33.02 2.63 5.55
CA TYR A 500 31.66 2.95 5.11
C TYR A 500 31.59 4.20 4.22
N GLY A 501 32.75 4.69 3.75
CA GLY A 501 32.83 5.81 2.81
C GLY A 501 32.45 5.39 1.39
N ALA A 502 32.30 6.39 0.52
CA ALA A 502 31.95 6.20 -0.88
C ALA A 502 32.90 5.24 -1.61
N GLU A 503 34.21 5.36 -1.39
CA GLU A 503 35.23 4.52 -2.03
C GLU A 503 35.00 3.03 -1.73
N ALA A 504 34.75 2.70 -0.46
CA ALA A 504 34.55 1.32 -0.03
C ALA A 504 33.25 0.72 -0.57
N LEU A 505 32.20 1.53 -0.77
CA LEU A 505 30.93 1.06 -1.35
C LEU A 505 31.00 0.88 -2.86
N ILE A 506 31.64 1.82 -3.57
CA ILE A 506 31.83 1.76 -5.02
C ILE A 506 32.73 0.58 -5.41
N SER A 507 33.71 0.27 -4.57
CA SER A 507 34.62 -0.86 -4.80
C SER A 507 33.98 -2.24 -4.59
N ARG A 508 32.70 -2.31 -4.16
CA ARG A 508 32.03 -3.60 -3.94
C ARG A 508 31.64 -4.26 -5.28
N PRO A 509 31.73 -5.59 -5.38
CA PRO A 509 31.37 -6.30 -6.61
C PRO A 509 29.88 -6.20 -6.98
N ASN A 510 29.03 -5.85 -6.01
CA ASN A 510 27.60 -5.65 -6.23
C ASN A 510 27.22 -4.17 -6.44
N PHE A 511 28.20 -3.29 -6.64
CA PHE A 511 27.94 -1.90 -7.03
C PHE A 511 27.15 -1.85 -8.34
N HIS A 512 26.08 -1.05 -8.37
CA HIS A 512 25.28 -0.84 -9.56
C HIS A 512 25.48 0.55 -10.17
N SER A 513 25.22 1.60 -9.39
CA SER A 513 25.20 2.98 -9.85
C SER A 513 25.45 3.96 -8.69
N ARG A 514 25.72 5.24 -9.01
CA ARG A 514 25.81 6.32 -8.03
C ARG A 514 25.06 7.56 -8.52
N ALA A 515 24.48 8.32 -7.58
CA ALA A 515 23.88 9.63 -7.81
C ALA A 515 24.45 10.63 -6.80
N VAL A 516 24.83 11.81 -7.27
CA VAL A 516 25.34 12.90 -6.41
C VAL A 516 24.15 13.80 -6.06
N PHE A 517 23.98 14.07 -4.77
CA PHE A 517 22.95 14.95 -4.23
C PHE A 517 23.65 16.09 -3.47
N GLY A 518 23.49 17.32 -3.94
CA GLY A 518 24.20 18.47 -3.36
C GLY A 518 25.73 18.35 -3.45
N GLU A 519 26.44 19.12 -2.63
CA GLU A 519 27.91 19.14 -2.62
C GLU A 519 28.51 17.99 -1.81
N ASN A 520 27.79 17.51 -0.79
CA ASN A 520 28.36 16.64 0.25
C ASN A 520 27.66 15.28 0.39
N ILE A 521 26.68 14.94 -0.46
CA ILE A 521 25.95 13.67 -0.35
C ILE A 521 26.04 12.86 -1.64
N LEU A 522 26.38 11.58 -1.49
CA LEU A 522 26.36 10.60 -2.57
C LEU A 522 25.43 9.45 -2.21
N ALA A 523 24.48 9.14 -3.08
CA ALA A 523 23.77 7.87 -3.03
C ALA A 523 24.49 6.81 -3.84
N VAL A 524 24.74 5.67 -3.21
CA VAL A 524 25.33 4.50 -3.83
C VAL A 524 24.27 3.40 -3.89
N GLU A 525 23.95 2.95 -5.09
CA GLU A 525 23.02 1.86 -5.35
C GLU A 525 23.80 0.54 -5.48
N LEU A 526 23.38 -0.46 -4.70
CA LEU A 526 23.94 -1.79 -4.66
C LEU A 526 22.88 -2.82 -5.08
N ARG A 527 23.30 -3.83 -5.83
CA ARG A 527 22.48 -5.01 -6.13
C ARG A 527 22.37 -5.90 -4.90
N ARG A 528 21.16 -6.40 -4.62
CA ARG A 528 20.97 -7.40 -3.57
C ARG A 528 21.54 -8.75 -4.00
N LEU A 529 22.43 -9.28 -3.16
CA LEU A 529 23.06 -10.59 -3.37
C LEU A 529 22.18 -11.76 -2.88
N LYS A 530 21.20 -11.48 -2.02
CA LYS A 530 20.29 -12.48 -1.46
C LYS A 530 18.86 -11.93 -1.53
N ALA A 531 17.94 -12.77 -1.99
CA ALA A 531 16.51 -12.51 -1.94
C ALA A 531 15.86 -13.52 -0.98
N THR A 532 14.96 -13.02 -0.13
CA THR A 532 14.20 -13.86 0.81
C THR A 532 12.75 -13.87 0.35
N PHE A 533 12.28 -15.04 -0.08
CA PHE A 533 10.90 -15.25 -0.49
C PHE A 533 10.04 -15.49 0.76
N ASN A 534 9.43 -14.41 1.26
CA ASN A 534 8.58 -14.42 2.45
C ASN A 534 7.16 -13.91 2.15
N ARG A 535 6.73 -14.06 0.89
CA ARG A 535 5.42 -13.66 0.40
C ARG A 535 4.72 -14.87 -0.21
N PRO A 536 3.42 -15.08 0.08
CA PRO A 536 2.68 -16.23 -0.42
C PRO A 536 2.24 -15.98 -1.87
N ILE A 537 3.19 -16.02 -2.81
CA ILE A 537 2.97 -15.70 -4.23
C ILE A 537 1.94 -16.62 -4.91
N TYR A 538 1.77 -17.84 -4.37
CA TYR A 538 0.74 -18.77 -4.81
C TYR A 538 -0.68 -18.23 -4.62
N VAL A 539 -0.93 -17.41 -3.59
CA VAL A 539 -2.24 -16.77 -3.38
C VAL A 539 -2.53 -15.81 -4.52
N GLY A 540 -1.57 -14.94 -4.84
CA GLY A 540 -1.72 -13.97 -5.91
C GLY A 540 -1.89 -14.60 -7.29
N MET A 541 -1.14 -15.66 -7.57
CA MET A 541 -1.30 -16.45 -8.80
C MET A 541 -2.72 -17.03 -8.90
N CYS A 542 -3.21 -17.69 -7.83
CA CYS A 542 -4.55 -18.27 -7.81
C CYS A 542 -5.64 -17.22 -7.94
N ILE A 543 -5.52 -16.07 -7.25
CA ILE A 543 -6.48 -14.96 -7.39
C ILE A 543 -6.52 -14.47 -8.83
N LEU A 544 -5.37 -14.25 -9.47
CA LEU A 544 -5.32 -13.80 -10.85
C LEU A 544 -5.93 -14.80 -11.84
N ASP A 545 -5.80 -16.11 -11.61
CA ASP A 545 -6.36 -17.12 -12.52
C ASP A 545 -7.84 -17.40 -12.26
N ILE A 546 -8.30 -17.36 -11.01
CA ILE A 546 -9.72 -17.49 -10.65
C ILE A 546 -10.49 -16.24 -11.07
N SER A 547 -9.92 -15.03 -10.98
CA SER A 547 -10.64 -13.82 -11.42
C SER A 547 -11.00 -13.86 -12.90
N LYS A 548 -10.10 -14.41 -13.73
CA LYS A 548 -10.35 -14.61 -15.16
C LYS A 548 -11.55 -15.53 -15.40
N THR A 549 -11.82 -16.50 -14.52
CA THR A 549 -12.95 -17.42 -14.76
C THR A 549 -14.29 -16.71 -14.75
N HIS A 550 -14.44 -15.71 -13.88
CA HIS A 550 -15.65 -14.89 -13.81
C HIS A 550 -15.83 -14.03 -15.07
N LEU A 551 -14.74 -13.46 -15.60
CA LEU A 551 -14.77 -12.71 -16.85
C LEU A 551 -15.14 -13.59 -18.04
N TYR A 552 -14.55 -14.79 -18.13
CA TYR A 552 -14.88 -15.73 -19.20
C TYR A 552 -16.33 -16.24 -19.12
N GLU A 553 -16.88 -16.42 -17.91
CA GLU A 553 -18.27 -16.85 -17.71
C GLU A 553 -19.29 -15.76 -18.06
N PHE A 554 -18.91 -14.49 -17.94
CA PHE A 554 -19.73 -13.38 -18.44
C PHE A 554 -19.70 -13.29 -19.98
N HIS A 555 -18.55 -13.59 -20.59
CA HIS A 555 -18.34 -13.40 -22.02
C HIS A 555 -18.83 -14.58 -22.89
N TYR A 556 -18.61 -15.82 -22.45
CA TYR A 556 -18.96 -17.06 -23.15
C TYR A 556 -20.12 -17.78 -22.48
#